data_AF-A0A4E0RET8-F1
#
_entry.id   AF-A0A4E0RET8-F1
#
_cell.length_a   1.000
_cell.length_b   1.000
_cell.length_c   1.000
_cell.angle_alpha   90.00
_cell.angle_beta   90.00
_cell.angle_gamma   90.00
#
_symmetry.space_group_name_H-M   'P 1'
#
loop_
_entity.id
_entity.type
_entity.pdbx_description
1 polymer ?
#
loop_
_entity_poly.entity_id
_entity_poly.type
_entity_poly.pdbx_seq_one_letter_code
_entity_poly.pdbx_strand_id
1 'polypeptide(L)'
;MSRAALKLIIAGLKMDPSCAGTEAGGAEDVRLGTCAEKVGVKLVDSLDSDGYERFHPFSALGMVNHVNSDNPGWYKSYNYHKILTGYRCCSNLSVTFHYVSPEDMNLYEFFLYRLRLAAV
;
A
#
# COMPACT_ATOMS: atom_id res chain seq x y z
N MET A 1 -7.37 2.90 -7.55
CA MET A 1 -7.61 2.43 -8.93
C MET A 1 -8.89 3.05 -9.49
N SER A 2 -8.86 3.56 -10.72
CA SER A 2 -10.06 4.10 -11.36
C SER A 2 -10.95 2.99 -11.95
N ARG A 3 -12.25 3.27 -12.14
CA ARG A 3 -13.16 2.31 -12.79
C ARG A 3 -12.74 1.97 -14.21
N ALA A 4 -12.12 2.91 -14.94
CA ALA A 4 -11.63 2.69 -16.29
C ALA A 4 -10.43 1.72 -16.31
N ALA A 5 -9.46 1.92 -15.41
CA ALA A 5 -8.32 1.02 -15.25
C ALA A 5 -8.77 -0.41 -14.95
N LEU A 6 -9.73 -0.58 -14.02
CA LEU A 6 -10.27 -1.89 -13.68
C LEU A 6 -10.91 -2.60 -14.88
N LYS A 7 -11.64 -1.87 -15.74
CA LYS A 7 -12.24 -2.45 -16.96
C LYS A 7 -11.17 -2.97 -17.92
N LEU A 8 -10.07 -2.25 -18.09
CA LEU A 8 -8.95 -2.68 -18.94
C LEU A 8 -8.28 -3.94 -18.38
N ILE A 9 -8.00 -3.97 -17.08
CA ILE A 9 -7.39 -5.13 -16.41
C ILE A 9 -8.27 -6.37 -16.56
N ILE A 10 -9.59 -6.25 -16.33
CA ILE A 10 -10.53 -7.37 -16.49
C ILE A 10 -10.57 -7.86 -17.94
N ALA A 11 -10.52 -6.96 -18.93
CA ALA A 11 -10.45 -7.34 -20.33
C ALA A 11 -9.14 -8.10 -20.62
N GLY A 12 -8.01 -7.62 -20.11
CA GLY A 12 -6.70 -8.29 -20.20
C GLY A 12 -6.72 -9.68 -19.59
N LEU A 13 -7.22 -9.83 -18.36
CA LEU A 13 -7.33 -11.12 -17.68
C LEU A 13 -8.17 -12.15 -18.47
N LYS A 14 -9.15 -11.71 -19.27
CA LYS A 14 -9.99 -12.61 -20.08
C LYS A 14 -9.39 -12.94 -21.44
N MET A 15 -8.72 -11.98 -22.07
CA MET A 15 -8.28 -12.08 -23.46
C MET A 15 -6.82 -12.49 -23.60
N ASP A 16 -6.01 -12.28 -22.57
CA ASP A 16 -4.57 -12.48 -22.60
C ASP A 16 -4.13 -13.50 -21.53
N PRO A 17 -3.74 -14.72 -21.93
CA PRO A 17 -3.26 -15.74 -21.00
C PRO A 17 -2.09 -15.28 -20.13
N SER A 18 -1.27 -14.32 -20.58
CA SER A 18 -0.16 -13.82 -19.77
C SER A 18 -0.63 -12.91 -18.62
N CYS A 19 -1.84 -12.34 -18.71
CA CYS A 19 -2.45 -11.58 -17.62
C CYS A 19 -3.02 -12.53 -16.56
N ALA A 20 -3.77 -13.55 -16.99
CA ALA A 20 -4.38 -14.52 -16.09
C ALA A 20 -3.33 -15.44 -15.44
N GLY A 21 -2.23 -15.71 -16.14
CA GLY A 21 -1.20 -16.72 -15.84
C GLY A 21 -1.76 -18.15 -15.79
N THR A 22 -0.88 -19.12 -15.60
CA THR A 22 -1.18 -20.55 -15.79
C THR A 22 -1.43 -21.33 -14.50
N GLU A 23 -1.14 -20.73 -13.34
CA GLU A 23 -1.21 -21.39 -12.04
C GLU A 23 -2.02 -20.58 -11.03
N ALA A 24 -2.67 -21.29 -10.10
CA ALA A 24 -3.34 -20.70 -8.94
C ALA A 24 -2.31 -20.45 -7.82
N GLY A 25 -2.35 -19.25 -7.22
CA GLY A 25 -1.42 -18.83 -6.17
C GLY A 25 -0.34 -17.85 -6.64
N GLY A 26 0.67 -17.64 -5.78
CA GLY A 26 1.76 -16.68 -5.99
C GLY A 26 1.43 -15.26 -5.51
N ALA A 27 2.25 -14.29 -5.94
CA ALA A 27 2.07 -12.87 -5.68
C ALA A 27 1.03 -12.29 -6.66
N GLU A 28 -0.25 -12.37 -6.29
CA GLU A 28 -1.38 -11.91 -7.11
C GLU A 28 -1.27 -10.42 -7.47
N ASP A 29 -0.80 -9.60 -6.53
CA ASP A 29 -0.54 -8.18 -6.71
C ASP A 29 0.51 -7.88 -7.79
N VAL A 30 1.60 -8.66 -7.84
CA VAL A 30 2.63 -8.57 -8.90
C VAL A 30 2.02 -8.91 -10.26
N ARG A 31 1.16 -9.95 -10.33
CA ARG A 31 0.48 -10.34 -11.58
C ARG A 31 -0.52 -9.28 -12.02
N LEU A 32 -1.29 -8.73 -11.08
CA LEU A 32 -2.24 -7.66 -11.33
C LEU A 32 -1.53 -6.41 -11.86
N GLY A 33 -0.39 -6.04 -11.26
CA GLY A 33 0.47 -4.95 -11.72
C GLY A 33 1.04 -5.18 -13.12
N THR A 34 1.55 -6.39 -13.38
CA THR A 34 2.05 -6.78 -14.71
C THR A 34 0.95 -6.68 -15.78
N CYS A 35 -0.26 -7.15 -15.46
CA CYS A 35 -1.39 -7.05 -16.39
C CYS A 35 -1.81 -5.59 -16.60
N ALA A 36 -1.87 -4.78 -15.54
CA ALA A 36 -2.15 -3.34 -15.63
C ALA A 36 -1.18 -2.64 -16.57
N GLU A 37 0.13 -2.89 -16.45
CA GLU A 37 1.12 -2.32 -17.38
C GLU A 37 0.87 -2.80 -18.82
N LYS A 38 0.65 -4.11 -19.01
CA LYS A 38 0.41 -4.70 -20.34
C LYS A 38 -0.82 -4.13 -21.05
N VAL A 39 -1.92 -3.89 -20.32
CA VAL A 39 -3.15 -3.31 -20.88
C VAL A 39 -3.14 -1.78 -20.93
N GLY A 40 -1.98 -1.16 -20.72
CA GLY A 40 -1.79 0.29 -20.84
C GLY A 40 -2.42 1.11 -19.72
N VAL A 41 -2.64 0.52 -18.53
CA VAL A 41 -3.06 1.28 -17.35
C VAL A 41 -1.87 2.13 -16.89
N LYS A 42 -2.06 3.44 -16.89
CA LYS A 42 -1.08 4.38 -16.37
C LYS A 42 -0.96 4.22 -14.85
N LEU A 43 0.24 3.83 -14.40
CA LEU A 43 0.60 3.86 -12.99
C LEU A 43 0.81 5.31 -12.53
N VAL A 44 0.41 5.58 -11.29
CA VAL A 44 0.55 6.89 -10.66
C VAL A 44 1.25 6.73 -9.33
N ASP A 45 2.04 7.72 -8.97
CA ASP A 45 2.75 7.75 -7.70
C ASP A 45 1.75 7.78 -6.53
N SER A 46 2.04 6.98 -5.50
CA SER A 46 1.25 6.87 -4.28
C SER A 46 1.81 7.71 -3.14
N LEU A 47 2.97 8.35 -3.30
CA LEU A 47 3.49 9.33 -2.35
C LEU A 47 2.57 10.56 -2.26
N ASP A 48 2.61 11.26 -1.12
CA ASP A 48 1.97 12.56 -0.97
C ASP A 48 2.78 13.70 -1.61
N SER A 49 2.33 14.95 -1.45
CA SER A 49 3.02 16.13 -2.01
C SER A 49 4.41 16.37 -1.42
N ASP A 50 4.69 15.84 -0.24
CA ASP A 50 5.96 15.99 0.47
C ASP A 50 6.88 14.76 0.28
N GLY A 51 6.42 13.76 -0.47
CA GLY A 51 7.16 12.54 -0.78
C GLY A 51 7.05 11.44 0.28
N TYR A 52 6.04 11.48 1.16
CA TYR A 52 5.80 10.45 2.17
C TYR A 52 4.82 9.37 1.70
N GLU A 53 5.05 8.13 2.16
CA GLU A 53 4.24 6.97 1.82
C GLU A 53 2.83 7.10 2.41
N ARG A 54 1.82 6.71 1.61
CA ARG A 54 0.40 6.68 2.02
C ARG A 54 -0.18 5.28 2.20
N PHE A 55 0.46 4.26 1.63
CA PHE A 55 0.02 2.86 1.70
C PHE A 55 1.12 2.02 2.31
N HIS A 56 0.86 1.43 3.48
CA HIS A 56 1.90 0.85 4.31
C HIS A 56 1.76 -0.68 4.42
N PRO A 57 2.80 -1.46 4.11
CA PRO A 57 2.76 -2.92 4.20
C PRO A 57 2.98 -3.46 5.62
N PHE A 58 3.15 -2.58 6.61
CA PHE A 58 3.27 -2.93 8.03
C PHE A 58 2.26 -2.15 8.87
N SER A 59 2.14 -2.52 10.15
CA SER A 59 1.29 -1.80 11.11
C SER A 59 1.84 -0.39 11.35
N ALA A 60 1.00 0.53 11.85
CA ALA A 60 1.44 1.90 12.13
C ALA A 60 2.64 1.93 13.09
N LEU A 61 2.60 1.11 14.13
CA LEU A 61 3.71 0.98 15.07
C LEU A 61 4.94 0.34 14.41
N GLY A 62 4.75 -0.65 13.53
CA GLY A 62 5.84 -1.23 12.74
C GLY A 62 6.55 -0.16 11.90
N MET A 63 5.80 0.62 11.13
CA MET A 63 6.36 1.68 10.29
C MET A 63 7.16 2.71 11.09
N VAL A 64 6.68 3.10 12.29
CA VAL A 64 7.38 4.02 13.19
C VAL A 64 8.62 3.37 13.82
N ASN A 65 8.55 2.10 14.18
CA ASN A 65 9.63 1.41 14.91
C ASN A 65 10.72 0.82 14.02
N HIS A 66 10.46 0.53 12.75
CA HIS A 66 11.43 -0.08 11.84
C HIS A 66 12.54 0.91 11.44
N VAL A 67 13.52 1.14 12.32
CA VAL A 67 14.71 1.94 12.01
C VAL A 67 15.67 1.12 11.14
N ASN A 68 15.46 1.10 9.82
CA ASN A 68 16.32 0.63 8.72
C ASN A 68 16.92 -0.80 8.72
N SER A 69 17.19 -1.44 9.87
CA SER A 69 17.86 -2.76 9.96
C SER A 69 16.90 -3.96 9.93
N ASP A 70 15.64 -3.78 10.31
CA ASP A 70 14.72 -4.91 10.56
C ASP A 70 13.75 -5.17 9.41
N ASN A 71 13.83 -4.38 8.34
CA ASN A 71 12.95 -4.50 7.20
C ASN A 71 13.29 -5.72 6.33
N PRO A 72 12.30 -6.55 5.96
CA PRO A 72 12.51 -7.67 5.06
C PRO A 72 13.20 -7.27 3.75
N GLY A 73 14.08 -8.12 3.22
CA GLY A 73 14.81 -7.82 1.97
C GLY A 73 13.89 -7.47 0.79
N TRP A 74 12.74 -8.16 0.68
CA TRP A 74 11.75 -7.89 -0.36
C TRP A 74 11.19 -6.47 -0.28
N TYR A 75 11.05 -5.90 0.92
CA TYR A 75 10.49 -4.56 1.09
C TYR A 75 11.38 -3.53 0.40
N LYS A 76 12.70 -3.67 0.56
CA LYS A 76 13.69 -2.82 -0.12
C LYS A 76 13.73 -3.08 -1.63
N SER A 77 13.56 -4.33 -2.07
CA SER A 77 13.66 -4.71 -3.49
C SER A 77 12.45 -4.30 -4.33
N TYR A 78 11.25 -4.28 -3.75
CA TYR A 78 10.01 -3.98 -4.50
C TYR A 78 9.55 -2.53 -4.40
N ASN A 79 10.14 -1.73 -3.51
CA ASN A 79 9.82 -0.30 -3.45
C ASN A 79 10.54 0.47 -4.56
N TYR A 80 9.76 1.18 -5.37
CA TYR A 80 10.30 2.07 -6.40
C TYR A 80 10.98 3.30 -5.79
N HIS A 81 10.44 3.80 -4.68
CA HIS A 81 10.98 4.95 -3.96
C HIS A 81 11.84 4.53 -2.77
N LYS A 82 12.66 5.47 -2.29
CA LYS A 82 13.42 5.26 -1.05
C LYS A 82 12.45 5.20 0.13
N ILE A 83 12.49 4.08 0.85
CA ILE A 83 11.74 3.89 2.09
C ILE A 83 12.24 4.88 3.15
N LEU A 84 11.30 5.58 3.77
CA LEU A 84 11.52 6.40 4.96
C LEU A 84 11.06 5.64 6.20
N THR A 85 11.67 5.92 7.34
CA THR A 85 11.45 5.19 8.61
C THR A 85 11.33 6.15 9.79
N GLY A 86 10.94 5.64 10.95
CA GLY A 86 10.71 6.49 12.13
C GLY A 86 9.45 7.34 11.98
N TYR A 87 9.38 8.46 12.70
CA TYR A 87 8.29 9.43 12.55
C TYR A 87 8.23 10.12 11.17
N ARG A 88 9.21 9.84 10.29
CA ARG A 88 9.23 10.31 8.90
C ARG A 88 8.79 9.23 7.91
N CYS A 89 8.40 8.04 8.37
CA CYS A 89 7.95 6.96 7.48
C CYS A 89 6.72 7.35 6.66
N CYS A 90 5.82 8.10 7.29
CA CYS A 90 4.42 7.99 6.96
C CYS A 90 3.81 9.37 6.78
N SER A 91 3.06 9.51 5.70
CA SER A 91 2.27 10.72 5.43
C SER A 91 1.25 10.95 6.55
N ASN A 92 0.98 12.21 6.90
CA ASN A 92 -0.19 12.54 7.72
C ASN A 92 -1.52 12.31 6.96
N LEU A 93 -1.45 12.07 5.64
CA LEU A 93 -2.54 11.62 4.78
C LEU A 93 -2.45 10.11 4.47
N SER A 94 -1.89 9.32 5.39
CA SER A 94 -1.84 7.86 5.28
C SER A 94 -3.24 7.26 5.08
N VAL A 95 -3.35 6.31 4.16
CA VAL A 95 -4.61 5.70 3.72
C VAL A 95 -4.79 4.31 4.33
N THR A 96 -3.75 3.49 4.39
CA THR A 96 -3.85 2.11 4.91
C THR A 96 -2.58 1.66 5.63
N PHE A 97 -2.76 0.80 6.63
CA PHE A 97 -1.71 0.02 7.28
C PHE A 97 -2.08 -1.47 7.23
N HIS A 98 -1.09 -2.35 7.06
CA HIS A 98 -1.29 -3.80 7.07
C HIS A 98 -1.15 -4.37 8.49
N TYR A 99 -1.59 -5.60 8.70
CA TYR A 99 -1.53 -6.31 10.01
C TYR A 99 -2.22 -5.56 11.16
N VAL A 100 -3.25 -4.78 10.86
CA VAL A 100 -4.04 -4.06 11.86
C VAL A 100 -5.08 -5.03 12.45
N SER A 101 -5.04 -5.22 13.77
CA SER A 101 -6.02 -6.04 14.48
C SER A 101 -7.38 -5.33 14.59
N PRO A 102 -8.49 -6.05 14.81
CA PRO A 102 -9.79 -5.41 15.10
C PRO A 102 -9.73 -4.43 16.29
N GLU A 103 -8.93 -4.74 17.31
CA GLU A 103 -8.69 -3.88 18.47
C GLU A 103 -7.97 -2.58 18.05
N ASP A 104 -6.91 -2.70 17.24
CA ASP A 104 -6.18 -1.55 16.71
C ASP A 104 -7.08 -0.66 15.83
N MET A 105 -7.97 -1.24 15.02
CA MET A 105 -8.92 -0.46 14.22
C MET A 105 -9.81 0.41 15.11
N ASN A 106 -10.35 -0.15 16.21
CA ASN A 106 -11.16 0.59 17.17
C ASN A 106 -10.32 1.66 17.90
N LEU A 107 -9.07 1.35 18.22
CA LEU A 107 -8.15 2.30 18.84
C LEU A 107 -7.83 3.47 17.91
N TYR A 108 -7.61 3.21 16.62
CA TYR A 108 -7.40 4.24 15.61
C TYR A 108 -8.63 5.12 15.42
N GLU A 109 -9.83 4.53 15.35
CA GLU A 109 -11.10 5.27 15.33
C GLU A 109 -11.21 6.20 16.56
N PHE A 110 -10.88 5.67 17.75
CA PHE A 110 -10.93 6.46 18.97
C PHE A 110 -9.95 7.63 18.93
N PHE A 111 -8.67 7.40 18.60
CA PHE A 111 -7.67 8.48 18.58
C PHE A 111 -7.87 9.50 17.47
N LEU A 112 -8.32 9.09 16.29
CA LEU A 112 -8.45 9.97 15.13
C LEU A 112 -9.75 10.78 15.15
N TYR A 113 -10.85 10.19 15.62
CA TYR A 113 -12.19 10.77 15.44
C TYR A 113 -12.97 11.00 16.73
N ARG A 114 -12.58 10.39 17.87
CA ARG A 114 -13.36 10.46 19.12
C ARG A 114 -12.64 11.23 20.23
N LEU A 115 -11.34 11.04 20.38
CA LEU A 115 -10.54 11.66 21.43
C LEU A 115 -10.50 13.17 21.19
N ARG A 116 -10.84 13.94 22.23
CA ARG A 116 -10.72 15.39 22.26
C ARG A 116 -9.74 15.76 23.37
N LEU A 117 -8.79 16.62 23.05
CA LEU A 117 -7.92 17.20 24.07
C LEU A 117 -8.80 18.01 25.04
N ALA A 118 -8.53 17.88 26.34
CA ALA A 118 -9.13 18.77 27.32
C ALA A 118 -8.65 20.19 27.00
N ALA A 119 -9.59 21.11 26.83
CA ALA A 119 -9.24 22.53 26.77
C ALA A 119 -8.67 22.90 28.14
N VAL A 120 -7.42 23.34 28.16
CA VAL A 120 -6.77 23.95 29.33
C VAL A 120 -7.13 25.43 29.35
#